data_AF-A0A973CCA2-F1
#
_entry.id   AF-A0A973CCA2-F1
#
_cell.length_a   1.000
_cell.length_b   1.000
_cell.length_c   1.000
_cell.angle_alpha   90.00
_cell.angle_beta   90.00
_cell.angle_gamma   90.00
#
_symmetry.space_group_name_H-M   'P 1'
#
loop_
_entity.id
_entity.type
_entity.pdbx_description
1 polymer ?
#
loop_
_entity_poly.entity_id
_entity_poly.type
_entity_poly.pdbx_seq_one_letter_code
_entity_poly.pdbx_strand_id
1 'polypeptide(L)'
;PARFYLNCAPAHMAYPTRKITRDDVAVESLGSQENCNVRTIYKYLHPAVLPTCQLLMGMTELAPGSLWNTMPCHTHERRMEVYLYFDMKDDNIAFHYMGQPQETRHIVVRNEQAVISPSWSIHSGVGTASYTFIWGMVGENQVFHDMDHVAMSDLK
;
A
#
# COMPACT_ATOMS: atom_id res chain seq x y z
N PRO A 1 -9.70 -21.55 5.92
CA PRO A 1 -9.42 -21.12 7.32
C PRO A 1 -9.27 -19.60 7.35
N ALA A 2 -9.37 -18.95 8.52
CA ALA A 2 -9.09 -17.52 8.63
C ALA A 2 -7.61 -17.22 8.31
N ARG A 3 -7.35 -16.13 7.59
CA ARG A 3 -6.00 -15.66 7.26
C ARG A 3 -5.76 -14.32 7.97
N PHE A 4 -4.95 -14.33 9.02
CA PHE A 4 -4.62 -13.13 9.79
C PHE A 4 -3.27 -12.56 9.33
N TYR A 5 -3.31 -11.42 8.64
CA TYR A 5 -2.11 -10.62 8.35
C TYR A 5 -1.88 -9.60 9.46
N LEU A 6 -0.63 -9.49 9.92
CA LEU A 6 -0.26 -8.70 11.08
C LEU A 6 0.95 -7.81 10.76
N ASN A 7 0.88 -6.55 11.17
CA ASN A 7 2.05 -5.69 11.32
C ASN A 7 2.18 -5.25 12.77
N CYS A 8 3.41 -5.17 13.26
CA CYS A 8 3.73 -4.78 14.62
C CYS A 8 4.81 -3.70 14.58
N ALA A 9 4.65 -2.67 15.39
CA ALA A 9 5.57 -1.53 15.47
C ALA A 9 5.78 -1.14 16.93
N PRO A 10 6.94 -0.54 17.28
CA PRO A 10 7.15 0.05 18.60
C PRO A 10 6.06 1.08 18.94
N ALA A 11 5.63 1.08 20.20
CA ALA A 11 4.61 2.00 20.69
C ALA A 11 5.01 2.52 22.07
N HIS A 12 4.96 3.85 22.24
CA HIS A 12 5.31 4.52 23.51
C HIS A 12 4.09 4.90 24.33
N MET A 13 2.89 4.74 23.77
CA MET A 13 1.61 5.02 24.41
C MET A 13 0.67 3.81 24.21
N ALA A 14 0.00 3.43 25.29
CA ALA A 14 -1.05 2.43 25.21
C ALA A 14 -2.35 3.09 24.72
N TYR A 15 -2.85 2.64 23.56
CA TYR A 15 -4.19 2.96 23.08
C TYR A 15 -5.14 1.76 23.32
N PRO A 16 -6.45 1.99 23.49
CA PRO A 16 -7.41 0.92 23.71
C PRO A 16 -7.45 -0.08 22.54
N THR A 17 -7.59 -1.37 22.86
CA THR A 17 -7.89 -2.39 21.85
C THR A 17 -9.26 -2.13 21.23
N ARG A 18 -9.34 -2.11 19.90
CA ARG A 18 -10.59 -1.89 19.16
C ARG A 18 -10.69 -2.84 17.97
N LYS A 19 -11.87 -3.43 17.78
CA LYS A 19 -12.24 -4.11 16.53
C LYS A 19 -12.72 -3.07 15.52
N ILE A 20 -12.23 -3.18 14.29
CA ILE A 20 -12.64 -2.34 13.16
C ILE A 20 -13.31 -3.25 12.15
N THR A 21 -14.54 -2.94 11.80
CA THR A 21 -15.29 -3.64 10.75
C THR A 21 -15.24 -2.84 9.46
N ARG A 22 -15.74 -3.42 8.36
CA ARG A 22 -15.85 -2.76 7.07
C ARG A 22 -16.67 -1.46 7.13
N ASP A 23 -17.61 -1.35 8.06
CA ASP A 23 -18.47 -0.18 8.22
C ASP A 23 -17.78 0.95 9.01
N ASP A 24 -16.68 0.65 9.71
CA ASP A 24 -15.93 1.62 10.53
C ASP A 24 -14.83 2.34 9.74
N VAL A 25 -14.47 1.87 8.54
CA VAL A 25 -13.28 2.35 7.81
C VAL A 25 -13.55 3.64 7.05
N ALA A 26 -12.50 4.47 6.91
CA ALA A 26 -12.55 5.57 5.95
C ALA A 26 -12.29 5.03 4.53
N VAL A 27 -13.24 5.26 3.63
CA VAL A 27 -13.22 4.77 2.25
C VAL A 27 -12.88 5.89 1.28
N GLU A 28 -12.03 5.61 0.30
CA GLU A 28 -11.67 6.56 -0.76
C GLU A 28 -11.58 5.83 -2.11
N SER A 29 -12.34 6.28 -3.11
CA SER A 29 -12.29 5.75 -4.47
C SER A 29 -11.49 6.68 -5.38
N LEU A 30 -10.52 6.13 -6.11
CA LEU A 30 -9.57 6.90 -6.90
C LEU A 30 -9.31 6.24 -8.26
N GLY A 31 -8.71 7.01 -9.16
CA GLY A 31 -8.21 6.54 -10.45
C GLY A 31 -9.20 6.64 -11.59
N SER A 32 -8.77 6.19 -12.76
CA SER A 32 -9.59 6.15 -13.97
C SER A 32 -9.27 4.90 -14.79
N GLN A 33 -10.22 4.49 -15.63
CA GLN A 33 -10.05 3.31 -16.48
C GLN A 33 -8.93 3.54 -17.51
N GLU A 34 -8.81 4.75 -18.03
CA GLU A 34 -7.77 5.17 -18.98
C GLU A 34 -6.36 4.94 -18.42
N ASN A 35 -6.19 5.15 -17.11
CA ASN A 35 -4.92 4.96 -16.42
C ASN A 35 -4.76 3.56 -15.81
N CYS A 36 -5.73 2.66 -16.04
CA CYS A 36 -5.74 1.29 -15.51
C CYS A 36 -5.54 1.24 -13.98
N ASN A 37 -6.08 2.20 -13.23
CA ASN A 37 -5.84 2.33 -11.79
C ASN A 37 -7.12 2.64 -10.97
N VAL A 38 -8.31 2.32 -11.48
CA VAL A 38 -9.56 2.43 -10.72
C VAL A 38 -9.47 1.51 -9.50
N ARG A 39 -9.63 2.09 -8.32
CA ARG A 39 -9.43 1.36 -7.05
C ARG A 39 -10.20 1.98 -5.90
N THR A 40 -10.45 1.17 -4.88
CA THR A 40 -11.03 1.61 -3.61
C THR A 40 -10.07 1.32 -2.48
N ILE A 41 -9.74 2.35 -1.71
CA ILE A 41 -8.87 2.31 -0.54
C ILE A 41 -9.75 2.28 0.71
N TYR A 42 -9.47 1.32 1.58
CA TYR A 42 -10.10 1.13 2.89
C TYR A 42 -9.05 1.36 3.97
N LYS A 43 -9.11 2.51 4.64
CA LYS A 43 -8.16 2.89 5.68
C LYS A 43 -8.63 2.34 7.02
N TYR A 44 -7.93 1.33 7.55
CA TYR A 44 -8.29 0.64 8.80
C TYR A 44 -7.59 1.30 9.99
N LEU A 45 -6.26 1.20 10.07
CA LEU A 45 -5.47 1.91 11.08
C LEU A 45 -5.06 3.26 10.48
N HIS A 46 -5.83 4.30 10.78
CA HIS A 46 -5.63 5.64 10.25
C HIS A 46 -6.21 6.68 11.22
N PRO A 47 -5.65 7.90 11.34
CA PRO A 47 -6.12 8.93 12.27
C PRO A 47 -7.60 9.31 12.10
N ALA A 48 -8.15 9.15 10.90
CA ALA A 48 -9.59 9.35 10.62
C ALA A 48 -10.50 8.28 11.24
N VAL A 49 -9.96 7.15 11.70
CA VAL A 49 -10.70 6.00 12.26
C VAL A 49 -10.37 5.81 13.74
N LEU A 50 -9.09 5.80 14.10
CA LEU A 50 -8.61 5.67 15.48
C LEU A 50 -7.16 6.18 15.63
N PRO A 51 -6.74 6.55 16.85
CA PRO A 51 -5.33 6.86 17.11
C PRO A 51 -4.47 5.60 17.21
N THR A 52 -3.21 5.75 16.81
CA THR A 52 -2.12 4.76 16.94
C THR A 52 -0.82 5.52 17.22
N CYS A 53 0.23 4.88 17.73
CA CYS A 53 1.51 5.57 17.92
C CYS A 53 2.19 5.94 16.60
N GLN A 54 2.21 5.01 15.63
CA GLN A 54 2.88 5.21 14.34
C GLN A 54 2.32 4.31 13.23
N LEU A 55 1.81 3.13 13.58
CA LEU A 55 1.32 2.15 12.61
C LEU A 55 0.06 2.65 11.88
N LEU A 56 0.17 2.77 10.57
CA LEU A 56 -0.93 2.95 9.65
C LEU A 56 -1.12 1.69 8.82
N MET A 57 -2.37 1.33 8.53
CA MET A 57 -2.69 0.18 7.68
C MET A 57 -3.96 0.44 6.91
N GLY A 58 -3.98 -0.01 5.67
CA GLY A 58 -5.17 -0.05 4.85
C GLY A 58 -5.12 -1.16 3.83
N MET A 59 -6.25 -1.36 3.18
CA MET A 59 -6.43 -2.35 2.12
C MET A 59 -6.94 -1.64 0.88
N THR A 60 -6.38 -1.99 -0.27
CA THR A 60 -6.77 -1.40 -1.55
C THR A 60 -7.17 -2.52 -2.50
N GLU A 61 -8.38 -2.40 -3.04
CA GLU A 61 -8.93 -3.31 -4.04
C GLU A 61 -8.89 -2.63 -5.41
N LEU A 62 -8.20 -3.24 -6.38
CA LEU A 62 -8.23 -2.77 -7.76
C LEU A 62 -9.51 -3.27 -8.44
N ALA A 63 -10.20 -2.38 -9.17
CA ALA A 63 -11.36 -2.76 -9.96
C ALA A 63 -10.95 -3.72 -11.10
N PRO A 64 -11.86 -4.58 -11.60
CA PRO A 64 -11.59 -5.42 -12.76
C PRO A 64 -11.04 -4.61 -13.95
N GLY A 65 -9.93 -5.06 -14.52
CA GLY A 65 -9.24 -4.36 -15.61
C GLY A 65 -8.33 -3.20 -15.17
N SER A 66 -8.24 -2.91 -13.87
CA SER A 66 -7.22 -2.03 -13.30
C SER A 66 -6.05 -2.84 -12.75
N LEU A 67 -4.84 -2.44 -13.10
CA LEU A 67 -3.61 -3.20 -12.89
C LEU A 67 -2.59 -2.44 -12.03
N TRP A 68 -2.62 -1.11 -12.07
CA TRP A 68 -1.66 -0.26 -11.38
C TRP A 68 -2.13 0.11 -9.98
N ASN A 69 -1.26 -0.12 -8.99
CA ASN A 69 -1.28 0.60 -7.73
C ASN A 69 -0.23 1.73 -7.74
N THR A 70 -0.39 2.71 -6.84
CA THR A 70 0.59 3.80 -6.58
C THR A 70 1.31 4.30 -7.84
N MET A 71 0.53 4.78 -8.81
CA MET A 71 1.03 5.40 -10.04
C MET A 71 0.21 6.66 -10.36
N PRO A 72 0.82 7.85 -10.45
CA PRO A 72 2.27 8.15 -10.30
C PRO A 72 2.81 7.77 -8.90
N CYS A 73 4.08 7.39 -8.85
CA CYS A 73 4.74 6.91 -7.63
C CYS A 73 5.35 8.06 -6.80
N HIS A 74 5.82 7.73 -5.60
CA HIS A 74 6.43 8.66 -4.67
C HIS A 74 7.43 7.93 -3.75
N THR A 75 8.24 8.70 -3.03
CA THR A 75 9.03 8.23 -1.88
C THR A 75 8.58 8.98 -0.61
N HIS A 76 9.03 8.50 0.55
CA HIS A 76 8.85 9.21 1.82
C HIS A 76 10.05 8.96 2.74
N GLU A 77 10.93 9.94 2.91
CA GLU A 77 12.14 9.77 3.74
C GLU A 77 11.84 9.43 5.21
N ARG A 78 10.69 9.90 5.71
CA ARG A 78 10.30 9.84 7.13
C ARG A 78 9.51 8.59 7.51
N ARG A 79 9.17 7.74 6.54
CA ARG A 79 8.30 6.57 6.73
C ARG A 79 8.80 5.40 5.90
N MET A 80 8.31 4.21 6.16
CA MET A 80 8.56 3.02 5.35
C MET A 80 7.25 2.24 5.19
N GLU A 81 7.15 1.45 4.14
CA GLU A 81 5.94 0.68 3.85
C GLU A 81 6.22 -0.81 3.64
N VAL A 82 5.20 -1.63 3.87
CA VAL A 82 5.17 -3.06 3.54
C VAL A 82 3.86 -3.38 2.82
N TYR A 83 3.96 -4.09 1.70
CA TYR A 83 2.84 -4.44 0.83
C TYR A 83 2.61 -5.94 0.83
N LEU A 84 1.45 -6.41 1.27
CA LEU A 84 0.99 -7.79 1.06
C LEU A 84 0.04 -7.85 -0.13
N TYR A 85 0.38 -8.60 -1.17
CA TYR A 85 -0.46 -8.84 -2.35
C TYR A 85 -1.30 -10.09 -2.17
N PHE A 86 -2.60 -10.05 -2.47
CA PHE A 86 -3.50 -11.20 -2.35
C PHE A 86 -4.74 -11.08 -3.25
N ASP A 87 -5.66 -12.06 -3.15
CA ASP A 87 -6.81 -12.23 -4.06
C ASP A 87 -6.40 -12.33 -5.53
N MET A 88 -5.25 -12.98 -5.77
CA MET A 88 -4.72 -13.27 -7.09
C MET A 88 -5.00 -14.72 -7.47
N LYS A 89 -5.31 -14.97 -8.74
CA LYS A 89 -5.34 -16.33 -9.30
C LYS A 89 -3.92 -16.92 -9.36
N ASP A 90 -3.80 -18.24 -9.36
CA ASP A 90 -2.51 -18.93 -9.29
C ASP A 90 -1.58 -18.64 -10.48
N ASP A 91 -2.15 -18.32 -11.65
CA ASP A 91 -1.43 -17.95 -12.87
C ASP A 91 -1.18 -16.43 -13.00
N ASN A 92 -1.70 -15.63 -12.07
CA ASN A 92 -1.46 -14.19 -12.03
C ASN A 92 -0.22 -13.85 -11.22
N ILE A 93 0.50 -12.81 -11.67
CA ILE A 93 1.63 -12.22 -10.97
C ILE A 93 1.48 -10.70 -10.93
N ALA A 94 2.18 -10.07 -10.00
CA ALA A 94 2.40 -8.64 -10.00
C ALA A 94 3.90 -8.35 -10.10
N PHE A 95 4.26 -7.29 -10.81
CA PHE A 95 5.60 -6.72 -10.78
C PHE A 95 5.57 -5.56 -9.78
N HIS A 96 6.17 -5.76 -8.61
CA HIS A 96 6.35 -4.70 -7.62
C HIS A 96 7.63 -3.93 -7.96
N TYR A 97 7.48 -2.70 -8.40
CA TYR A 97 8.56 -1.75 -8.63
C TYR A 97 9.03 -1.12 -7.32
N MET A 98 10.33 -1.17 -7.13
CA MET A 98 11.07 -0.63 -5.99
C MET A 98 12.38 -0.02 -6.47
N GLY A 99 13.16 0.56 -5.57
CA GLY A 99 14.40 1.25 -5.89
C GLY A 99 14.25 2.77 -5.80
N GLN A 100 15.38 3.48 -5.94
CA GLN A 100 15.33 4.93 -6.16
C GLN A 100 14.67 5.20 -7.52
N PRO A 101 14.01 6.35 -7.72
CA PRO A 101 13.31 6.63 -8.98
C PRO A 101 14.18 6.50 -10.24
N GLN A 102 15.47 6.80 -10.14
CA GLN A 102 16.42 6.73 -11.27
C GLN A 102 17.13 5.37 -11.40
N GLU A 103 16.83 4.41 -10.52
CA GLU A 103 17.42 3.07 -10.53
C GLU A 103 16.37 2.05 -10.09
N THR A 104 15.25 2.00 -10.83
CA THR A 104 14.18 1.08 -10.45
C THR A 104 14.61 -0.38 -10.65
N ARG A 105 14.05 -1.24 -9.82
CA ARG A 105 14.12 -2.70 -9.90
C ARG A 105 12.70 -3.22 -9.72
N HIS A 106 12.51 -4.51 -9.99
CA HIS A 106 11.23 -5.15 -9.73
C HIS A 106 11.40 -6.50 -9.04
N ILE A 107 10.36 -6.87 -8.30
CA ILE A 107 10.17 -8.21 -7.75
C ILE A 107 8.90 -8.78 -8.39
N VAL A 108 8.97 -10.02 -8.87
CA VAL A 108 7.77 -10.75 -9.27
C VAL A 108 7.11 -11.31 -8.03
N VAL A 109 5.89 -10.86 -7.75
CA VAL A 109 5.10 -11.18 -6.57
C VAL A 109 3.92 -12.06 -6.98
N ARG A 110 3.65 -13.09 -6.17
CA ARG A 110 2.49 -14.00 -6.29
C ARG A 110 1.51 -13.78 -5.15
N ASN A 111 0.38 -14.47 -5.26
CA ASN A 111 -0.65 -14.46 -4.24
C ASN A 111 -0.05 -14.70 -2.84
N GLU A 112 -0.43 -13.86 -1.89
CA GLU A 112 -0.05 -13.91 -0.47
C GLU A 112 1.44 -13.68 -0.17
N GLN A 113 2.16 -12.99 -1.07
CA GLN A 113 3.53 -12.56 -0.82
C GLN A 113 3.60 -11.09 -0.42
N ALA A 114 4.54 -10.79 0.49
CA ALA A 114 4.77 -9.44 0.97
C ALA A 114 6.12 -8.88 0.51
N VAL A 115 6.17 -7.57 0.26
CA VAL A 115 7.37 -6.82 -0.11
C VAL A 115 7.59 -5.67 0.85
N ILE A 116 8.82 -5.52 1.35
CA ILE A 116 9.25 -4.42 2.21
C ILE A 116 9.79 -3.30 1.31
N SER A 117 9.31 -2.07 1.50
CA SER A 117 9.81 -0.88 0.81
C SER A 117 10.51 0.06 1.80
N PRO A 118 11.85 0.22 1.71
CA PRO A 118 12.57 1.17 2.53
C PRO A 118 12.24 2.62 2.14
N SER A 119 12.47 3.57 3.03
CA SER A 119 12.07 4.99 2.89
C SER A 119 12.53 5.68 1.60
N TRP A 120 13.73 5.33 1.11
CA TRP A 120 14.32 5.88 -0.11
C TRP A 120 13.76 5.24 -1.40
N SER A 121 12.94 4.20 -1.28
CA SER A 121 12.43 3.43 -2.40
C SER A 121 11.03 3.87 -2.78
N ILE A 122 10.74 3.85 -4.07
CA ILE A 122 9.35 3.83 -4.54
C ILE A 122 8.68 2.52 -4.13
N HIS A 123 7.36 2.48 -4.20
CA HIS A 123 6.55 1.27 -4.02
C HIS A 123 5.36 1.35 -4.97
N SER A 124 5.51 0.78 -6.15
CA SER A 124 4.46 0.75 -7.18
C SER A 124 4.32 -0.66 -7.71
N GLY A 125 3.19 -1.01 -8.30
CA GLY A 125 2.87 -2.39 -8.64
C GLY A 125 1.95 -2.47 -9.84
N VAL A 126 2.28 -3.36 -10.77
CA VAL A 126 1.40 -3.70 -11.91
C VAL A 126 1.12 -5.19 -11.95
N GLY A 127 -0.16 -5.55 -12.00
CA GLY A 127 -0.61 -6.94 -12.09
C GLY A 127 -0.80 -7.40 -13.54
N THR A 128 -0.74 -8.71 -13.77
CA THR A 128 -1.26 -9.32 -15.01
C THR A 128 -2.80 -9.37 -15.03
N ALA A 129 -3.43 -9.15 -13.87
CA ALA A 129 -4.86 -8.90 -13.69
C ALA A 129 -5.06 -8.01 -12.44
N SER A 130 -6.30 -7.64 -12.15
CA SER A 130 -6.65 -6.95 -10.90
C SER A 130 -6.34 -7.83 -9.69
N TYR A 131 -5.92 -7.19 -8.60
CA TYR A 131 -5.57 -7.82 -7.33
C TYR A 131 -5.96 -6.91 -6.16
N THR A 132 -5.89 -7.47 -4.96
CA THR A 132 -6.03 -6.72 -3.70
C THR A 132 -4.67 -6.64 -3.02
N PHE A 133 -4.40 -5.56 -2.29
CA PHE A 133 -3.23 -5.51 -1.42
C PHE A 133 -3.52 -4.82 -0.10
N ILE A 134 -2.82 -5.24 0.95
CA ILE A 134 -2.75 -4.51 2.22
C ILE A 134 -1.42 -3.76 2.24
N TRP A 135 -1.48 -2.48 2.60
CA TRP A 135 -0.30 -1.68 2.91
C TRP A 135 -0.25 -1.44 4.41
N GLY A 136 0.96 -1.55 4.97
CA GLY A 136 1.28 -1.14 6.32
C GLY A 136 2.41 -0.12 6.29
N MET A 137 2.28 0.95 7.06
CA MET A 137 3.25 2.05 7.08
C MET A 137 3.60 2.39 8.53
N VAL A 138 4.87 2.69 8.78
CA VAL A 138 5.38 3.20 10.05
C VAL A 138 6.41 4.30 9.78
N GLY A 139 6.71 5.12 10.78
CA GLY A 139 7.73 6.16 10.67
C GLY A 139 7.61 7.23 11.75
N GLU A 140 8.34 8.33 11.58
CA GLU A 140 8.36 9.41 12.57
C GLU A 140 7.08 10.24 12.62
N ASN A 141 6.27 10.21 11.55
CA ASN A 141 5.01 10.94 11.46
C ASN A 141 3.92 10.09 10.78
N GLN A 142 2.68 10.55 10.89
CA GLN A 142 1.50 9.93 10.25
C GLN A 142 0.87 10.88 9.21
N VAL A 143 1.62 11.85 8.70
CA VAL A 143 1.13 12.84 7.75
C VAL A 143 1.14 12.22 6.36
N PHE A 144 -0.02 11.78 5.88
CA PHE A 144 -0.10 10.99 4.66
C PHE A 144 0.39 11.75 3.42
N HIS A 145 0.10 13.06 3.33
CA HIS A 145 0.49 13.91 2.19
C HIS A 145 1.96 14.34 2.20
N ASP A 146 2.71 13.96 3.22
CA ASP A 146 4.11 14.33 3.40
C ASP A 146 5.02 13.42 2.57
N MET A 147 4.92 13.52 1.24
CA MET A 147 5.56 12.62 0.29
C MET A 147 6.26 13.38 -0.84
N ASP A 148 7.30 12.76 -1.38
CA ASP A 148 8.05 13.28 -2.52
C ASP A 148 7.52 12.62 -3.79
N HIS A 149 6.63 13.33 -4.50
CA HIS A 149 6.07 12.86 -5.76
C HIS A 149 7.14 12.77 -6.85
N VAL A 150 7.13 11.67 -7.60
CA VAL A 150 8.08 11.43 -8.70
C VAL A 150 7.39 11.77 -10.02
N ALA A 151 7.99 12.67 -10.81
CA ALA A 151 7.51 12.94 -12.16
C ALA A 151 7.79 11.74 -13.07
N MET A 152 6.85 11.42 -13.96
CA MET A 152 6.99 10.27 -14.89
C MET A 152 8.23 10.39 -15.80
N SER A 153 8.70 11.61 -16.08
CA SER A 153 9.92 11.88 -16.85
C SER A 153 11.20 11.47 -16.13
N ASP A 154 11.15 11.27 -14.82
CA ASP A 154 12.34 11.09 -13.96
C ASP A 154 12.57 9.62 -13.61
N LEU A 155 11.64 8.73 -13.96
CA LEU A 155 11.71 7.30 -13.77
C LEU A 155 12.65 6.63 -14.78
N LYS A 156 13.50 5.70 -14.31
CA LYS A 156 14.42 4.92 -15.15
C LYS A 156 14.40 3.43 -14.83
#